data_AF-A0A1E4GPR9-F1
#
_entry.id   AF-A0A1E4GPR9-F1
#
_cell.length_a   1.000
_cell.length_b   1.000
_cell.length_c   1.000
_cell.angle_alpha   90.00
_cell.angle_beta   90.00
_cell.angle_gamma   90.00
#
_symmetry.space_group_name_H-M   'P 1'
#
loop_
_entity.id
_entity.type
_entity.pdbx_description
1 polymer ?
#
loop_
_entity_poly.entity_id
_entity_poly.type
_entity_poly.pdbx_seq_one_letter_code
_entity_poly.pdbx_strand_id
1 'polypeptide(L)'
;MTAIDEMAESLTARAAAPHGLAWQALADQVLAMEIDDAPTDEAKNRLWFLRQYVAMVRAYVAAFEEMRDRRYYPAWCQLEQVEIGLKALLTNRFYDPSRFDVPGLVSRIAAWQELFPYGVFISPGMRVRRATCSICGAANTIDIHCGHRPGRVYAGRFCARRLEEVELREVSVVLKPVQKYSVLFADVDNPDRYTLVGSVVEMVGEPFAHWRAHWTFAYHPHRLFAHVPPSGPCPCGGGGLYETCCAPRPGVRRPHLDIELERPPPADWRGARLHGYSEEQLARLENAGASLP
;
A
#
# COMPACT_ATOMS: atom_id res chain seq x y z
N MET A 1 -33.89 15.00 -1.65
CA MET A 1 -32.54 14.46 -1.37
C MET A 1 -32.70 13.54 -0.17
N THR A 2 -32.15 12.32 -0.18
CA THR A 2 -32.25 11.43 0.99
C THR A 2 -31.19 11.81 2.02
N ALA A 3 -31.36 11.45 3.30
CA ALA A 3 -30.33 11.71 4.34
C ALA A 3 -28.97 11.11 3.96
N ILE A 4 -28.95 9.96 3.28
CA ILE A 4 -27.73 9.32 2.76
C ILE A 4 -27.06 10.21 1.70
N ASP A 5 -27.84 10.84 0.82
CA ASP A 5 -27.29 11.75 -0.20
C ASP A 5 -26.75 13.05 0.43
N GLU A 6 -27.40 13.58 1.47
CA GLU A 6 -26.89 14.74 2.23
C GLU A 6 -25.53 14.45 2.90
N MET A 7 -25.36 13.23 3.43
CA MET A 7 -24.08 12.78 3.97
C MET A 7 -23.03 12.61 2.89
N ALA A 8 -23.41 12.06 1.73
CA ALA A 8 -22.52 11.96 0.58
C ALA A 8 -22.00 13.34 0.16
N GLU A 9 -22.89 14.33 -0.01
CA GLU A 9 -22.50 15.71 -0.31
C GLU A 9 -21.56 16.27 0.76
N SER A 10 -21.88 16.06 2.04
CA SER A 10 -21.07 16.53 3.17
C SER A 10 -19.67 15.89 3.23
N LEU A 11 -19.54 14.61 2.87
CA LEU A 11 -18.26 13.91 2.78
C LEU A 11 -17.43 14.44 1.61
N THR A 12 -18.06 14.62 0.44
CA THR A 12 -17.36 15.13 -0.76
C THR A 12 -16.86 16.56 -0.60
N ALA A 13 -17.64 17.43 0.06
CA ALA A 13 -17.23 18.79 0.39
C ALA A 13 -15.97 18.85 1.30
N ARG A 14 -15.64 17.75 1.97
CA ARG A 14 -14.51 17.61 2.89
C ARG A 14 -13.45 16.63 2.40
N ALA A 15 -13.53 16.18 1.14
CA ALA A 15 -12.60 15.22 0.56
C ALA A 15 -11.14 15.73 0.49
N ALA A 16 -10.93 17.06 0.49
CA ALA A 16 -9.60 17.67 0.48
C ALA A 16 -8.83 17.52 1.82
N ALA A 17 -9.51 17.23 2.94
CA ALA A 17 -8.86 17.02 4.24
C ALA A 17 -9.62 15.95 5.07
N PRO A 18 -9.66 14.68 4.61
CA PRO A 18 -10.62 13.70 5.09
C PRO A 18 -10.16 13.00 6.40
N HIS A 19 -9.47 13.73 7.27
CA HIS A 19 -8.97 13.24 8.56
C HIS A 19 -9.16 14.25 9.70
N GLY A 20 -9.65 15.46 9.42
CA GLY A 20 -9.96 16.45 10.46
C GLY A 20 -11.16 16.05 11.34
N LEU A 21 -11.26 16.63 12.54
CA LEU A 21 -12.30 16.30 13.53
C LEU A 21 -13.73 16.33 12.97
N ALA A 22 -14.06 17.34 12.15
CA ALA A 22 -15.37 17.45 11.53
C ALA A 22 -15.66 16.31 10.53
N TRP A 23 -14.64 15.84 9.80
CA TRP A 23 -14.77 14.69 8.92
C TRP A 23 -14.92 13.40 9.73
N GLN A 24 -14.13 13.25 10.82
CA GLN A 24 -14.22 12.08 11.70
C GLN A 24 -15.60 11.93 12.33
N ALA A 25 -16.19 13.02 12.83
CA ALA A 25 -17.54 13.00 13.39
C ALA A 25 -18.60 12.61 12.36
N LEU A 26 -18.49 13.09 11.11
CA LEU A 26 -19.38 12.69 10.02
C LEU A 26 -19.19 11.21 9.65
N ALA A 27 -17.94 10.75 9.63
CA ALA A 27 -17.59 9.35 9.41
C ALA A 27 -18.19 8.43 10.48
N ASP A 28 -18.19 8.83 11.76
CA ASP A 28 -18.83 8.07 12.83
C ASP A 28 -20.33 7.98 12.62
N GLN A 29 -20.98 9.08 12.19
CA GLN A 29 -22.41 9.05 11.88
C GLN A 29 -22.71 8.05 10.76
N VAL A 30 -21.95 8.06 9.66
CA VAL A 30 -22.14 7.11 8.55
C VAL A 30 -21.93 5.66 9.01
N LEU A 31 -20.92 5.40 9.84
CA LEU A 31 -20.62 4.07 10.35
C LEU A 31 -21.60 3.59 11.43
N ALA A 32 -22.34 4.50 12.08
CA ALA A 32 -23.40 4.17 13.02
C ALA A 32 -24.74 3.83 12.34
N MET A 33 -24.91 4.19 11.07
CA MET A 33 -26.14 3.86 10.33
C MET A 33 -26.19 2.38 9.97
N GLU A 34 -27.31 1.73 10.30
CA GLU A 34 -27.55 0.36 9.90
C GLU A 34 -28.03 0.30 8.45
N ILE A 35 -27.42 -0.62 7.68
CA ILE A 35 -27.76 -0.80 6.26
C ILE A 35 -29.23 -1.20 6.11
N ASP A 36 -29.72 -2.06 6.99
CA ASP A 36 -31.07 -2.62 6.86
C ASP A 36 -32.19 -1.61 7.14
N ASP A 37 -31.87 -0.47 7.78
CA ASP A 37 -32.81 0.64 8.03
C ASP A 37 -33.05 1.52 6.79
N ALA A 38 -32.20 1.41 5.76
CA ALA A 38 -32.40 2.17 4.54
C ALA A 38 -33.62 1.65 3.75
N PRO A 39 -34.48 2.55 3.23
CA PRO A 39 -35.84 2.21 2.79
C PRO A 39 -35.91 1.40 1.49
N THR A 40 -34.85 1.40 0.69
CA THR A 40 -34.81 0.73 -0.62
C THR A 40 -33.46 0.06 -0.82
N ASP A 41 -33.40 -1.00 -1.64
CA ASP A 41 -32.15 -1.67 -1.99
C ASP A 41 -31.11 -0.71 -2.58
N GLU A 42 -31.57 0.30 -3.31
CA GLU A 42 -30.70 1.34 -3.86
C GLU A 42 -30.10 2.23 -2.76
N ALA A 43 -30.91 2.62 -1.76
CA ALA A 43 -30.44 3.35 -0.60
C ALA A 43 -29.47 2.49 0.24
N LYS A 44 -29.75 1.19 0.41
CA LYS A 44 -28.84 0.23 1.07
C LYS A 44 -27.49 0.15 0.36
N ASN A 45 -27.50 0.06 -0.96
CA ASN A 45 -26.30 0.05 -1.80
C ASN A 45 -25.49 1.35 -1.68
N ARG A 46 -26.16 2.49 -1.67
CA ARG A 46 -25.53 3.81 -1.46
C ARG A 46 -24.91 3.92 -0.06
N LEU A 47 -25.62 3.47 0.98
CA LEU A 47 -25.08 3.46 2.33
C LEU A 47 -23.87 2.51 2.47
N TRP A 48 -23.91 1.34 1.83
CA TRP A 48 -22.73 0.46 1.74
C TRP A 48 -21.53 1.18 1.14
N PHE A 49 -21.73 1.96 0.06
CA PHE A 49 -20.65 2.72 -0.58
C PHE A 49 -20.03 3.73 0.39
N LEU A 50 -20.86 4.53 1.07
CA LEU A 50 -20.38 5.55 2.01
C LEU A 50 -19.64 4.93 3.18
N ARG A 51 -20.19 3.85 3.78
CA ARG A 51 -19.56 3.11 4.87
C ARG A 51 -18.21 2.55 4.45
N GLN A 52 -18.14 1.92 3.26
CA GLN A 52 -16.90 1.38 2.74
C GLN A 52 -15.86 2.49 2.48
N TYR A 53 -16.25 3.60 1.85
CA TYR A 53 -15.37 4.75 1.63
C TYR A 53 -14.79 5.28 2.95
N VAL A 54 -15.65 5.55 3.93
CA VAL A 54 -15.24 6.06 5.25
C VAL A 54 -14.28 5.08 5.94
N ALA A 55 -14.59 3.79 5.91
CA ALA A 55 -13.73 2.76 6.47
C ALA A 55 -12.34 2.74 5.80
N MET A 56 -12.29 2.89 4.47
CA MET A 56 -11.03 2.92 3.72
C MET A 56 -10.18 4.15 4.04
N VAL A 57 -10.79 5.32 4.15
CA VAL A 57 -10.08 6.54 4.56
C VAL A 57 -9.52 6.40 5.97
N ARG A 58 -10.29 5.85 6.92
CA ARG A 58 -9.82 5.60 8.29
C ARG A 58 -8.66 4.60 8.34
N ALA A 59 -8.80 3.50 7.61
CA ALA A 59 -7.75 2.48 7.51
C ALA A 59 -6.49 3.03 6.84
N TYR A 60 -6.62 3.94 5.87
CA TYR A 60 -5.47 4.62 5.26
C TYR A 60 -4.72 5.51 6.27
N VAL A 61 -5.47 6.31 7.06
CA VAL A 61 -4.88 7.13 8.13
C VAL A 61 -4.19 6.24 9.16
N ALA A 62 -4.85 5.19 9.62
CA ALA A 62 -4.26 4.24 10.55
C ALA A 62 -2.99 3.58 10.00
N ALA A 63 -2.92 3.29 8.69
CA ALA A 63 -1.74 2.71 8.09
C ALA A 63 -0.57 3.69 8.07
N PHE A 64 -0.84 4.98 7.81
CA PHE A 64 0.16 6.04 7.91
C PHE A 64 0.71 6.17 9.33
N GLU A 65 -0.17 6.15 10.32
CA GLU A 65 0.17 6.16 11.75
C GLU A 65 1.01 4.94 12.15
N GLU A 66 0.66 3.75 11.67
CA GLU A 66 1.46 2.54 11.87
C GLU A 66 2.86 2.65 11.25
N MET A 67 3.00 3.23 10.05
CA MET A 67 4.32 3.48 9.47
C MET A 67 5.13 4.50 10.29
N ARG A 68 4.48 5.56 10.80
CA ARG A 68 5.10 6.56 11.68
C ARG A 68 5.61 5.93 12.99
N ASP A 69 4.83 5.00 13.54
CA ASP A 69 5.18 4.21 14.73
C ASP A 69 6.18 3.06 14.43
N ARG A 70 6.70 2.98 13.20
CA ARG A 70 7.62 1.92 12.73
C ARG A 70 7.01 0.51 12.77
N ARG A 71 5.68 0.39 12.77
CA ARG A 71 4.92 -0.87 12.64
C ARG A 71 4.63 -1.16 11.16
N TYR A 72 5.70 -1.43 10.41
CA TYR A 72 5.64 -1.50 8.94
C TYR A 72 4.84 -2.68 8.38
N TYR A 73 4.94 -3.88 8.97
CA TYR A 73 4.17 -5.02 8.47
C TYR A 73 2.66 -4.88 8.69
N PRO A 74 2.18 -4.48 9.90
CA PRO A 74 0.79 -4.08 10.07
C PRO A 74 0.34 -3.03 9.05
N ALA A 75 1.14 -1.98 8.84
CA ALA A 75 0.80 -0.92 7.90
C ALA A 75 0.63 -1.44 6.48
N TRP A 76 1.52 -2.33 6.04
CA TRP A 76 1.43 -2.99 4.74
C TRP A 76 0.14 -3.80 4.57
N CYS A 77 -0.18 -4.63 5.55
CA CYS A 77 -1.42 -5.41 5.55
C CYS A 77 -2.63 -4.49 5.45
N GLN A 78 -2.60 -3.37 6.18
CA GLN A 78 -3.67 -2.39 6.19
C GLN A 78 -3.79 -1.67 4.83
N LEU A 79 -2.68 -1.21 4.24
CA LEU A 79 -2.65 -0.62 2.89
C LEU A 79 -3.24 -1.55 1.82
N GLU A 80 -2.96 -2.85 1.88
CA GLU A 80 -3.59 -3.82 0.98
C GLU A 80 -5.11 -3.91 1.21
N GLN A 81 -5.59 -3.94 2.46
CA GLN A 81 -7.03 -3.92 2.72
C GLN A 81 -7.69 -2.65 2.15
N VAL A 82 -7.01 -1.51 2.26
CA VAL A 82 -7.47 -0.26 1.66
C VAL A 82 -7.55 -0.40 0.13
N GLU A 83 -6.50 -0.89 -0.53
CA GLU A 83 -6.48 -1.12 -1.97
C GLU A 83 -7.64 -2.01 -2.45
N ILE A 84 -7.88 -3.14 -1.76
CA ILE A 84 -8.97 -4.08 -2.06
C ILE A 84 -10.33 -3.37 -1.93
N GLY A 85 -10.53 -2.62 -0.84
CA GLY A 85 -11.78 -1.92 -0.60
C GLY A 85 -12.05 -0.77 -1.58
N LEU A 86 -11.01 0.00 -1.97
CA LEU A 86 -11.15 1.03 -3.00
C LEU A 86 -11.46 0.43 -4.37
N LYS A 87 -10.86 -0.72 -4.72
CA LYS A 87 -11.21 -1.45 -5.94
C LYS A 87 -12.68 -1.92 -5.93
N ALA A 88 -13.22 -2.29 -4.76
CA ALA A 88 -14.63 -2.60 -4.61
C ALA A 88 -15.53 -1.39 -4.86
N LEU A 89 -15.14 -0.19 -4.42
CA LEU A 89 -15.86 1.07 -4.72
C LEU A 89 -15.81 1.41 -6.22
N LEU A 90 -14.64 1.27 -6.86
CA LEU A 90 -14.49 1.48 -8.31
C LEU A 90 -15.32 0.49 -9.14
N THR A 91 -15.52 -0.73 -8.63
CA THR A 91 -16.37 -1.74 -9.26
C THR A 91 -17.86 -1.42 -9.05
N ASN A 92 -18.25 -0.95 -7.87
CA ASN A 92 -19.63 -0.70 -7.45
C ASN A 92 -19.91 0.81 -7.32
N ARG A 93 -20.02 1.48 -8.48
CA ARG A 93 -20.12 2.95 -8.59
C ARG A 93 -21.52 3.48 -8.28
N PHE A 94 -21.98 3.33 -7.03
CA PHE A 94 -23.25 3.91 -6.57
C PHE A 94 -23.20 5.43 -6.42
N TYR A 95 -22.00 5.96 -6.22
CA TYR A 95 -21.64 7.36 -6.44
C TYR A 95 -20.48 7.43 -7.42
N ASP A 96 -20.25 8.60 -8.01
CA ASP A 96 -19.04 8.82 -8.81
C ASP A 96 -17.80 8.83 -7.88
N PRO A 97 -16.86 7.86 -8.01
CA PRO A 97 -15.69 7.78 -7.14
C PRO A 97 -14.77 9.00 -7.22
N SER A 98 -14.82 9.77 -8.31
CA SER A 98 -14.00 10.98 -8.48
C SER A 98 -14.34 12.05 -7.44
N ARG A 99 -15.63 12.16 -7.06
CA ARG A 99 -16.12 13.12 -6.06
C ARG A 99 -15.58 12.86 -4.65
N PHE A 100 -15.11 11.64 -4.41
CA PHE A 100 -14.57 11.16 -3.13
C PHE A 100 -13.05 10.97 -3.17
N ASP A 101 -12.37 11.47 -4.21
CA ASP A 101 -10.94 11.27 -4.44
C ASP A 101 -10.47 9.79 -4.35
N VAL A 102 -11.35 8.84 -4.69
CA VAL A 102 -11.00 7.40 -4.69
C VAL A 102 -9.80 7.12 -5.62
N PRO A 103 -9.72 7.67 -6.85
CA PRO A 103 -8.54 7.49 -7.70
C PRO A 103 -7.25 8.09 -7.11
N GLY A 104 -7.33 9.22 -6.40
CA GLY A 104 -6.19 9.81 -5.71
C GLY A 104 -5.70 8.93 -4.57
N LEU A 105 -6.62 8.40 -3.76
CA LEU A 105 -6.29 7.42 -2.71
C LEU A 105 -5.62 6.17 -3.27
N VAL A 106 -6.12 5.61 -4.38
CA VAL A 106 -5.50 4.45 -5.05
C VAL A 106 -4.06 4.77 -5.45
N SER A 107 -3.84 5.93 -6.06
CA SER A 107 -2.49 6.37 -6.47
C SER A 107 -1.55 6.53 -5.27
N ARG A 108 -2.03 7.11 -4.16
CA ARG A 108 -1.24 7.26 -2.92
C ARG A 108 -0.86 5.92 -2.30
N ILE A 109 -1.79 4.95 -2.28
CA ILE A 109 -1.51 3.61 -1.74
C ILE A 109 -0.47 2.89 -2.60
N ALA A 110 -0.58 2.98 -3.93
CA ALA A 110 0.42 2.42 -4.83
C ALA A 110 1.80 3.04 -4.56
N ALA A 111 1.89 4.36 -4.43
CA ALA A 111 3.13 5.05 -4.11
C ALA A 111 3.73 4.60 -2.76
N TRP A 112 2.91 4.44 -1.72
CA TRP A 112 3.38 3.87 -0.44
C TRP A 112 3.87 2.44 -0.59
N GLN A 113 3.10 1.58 -1.26
CA GLN A 113 3.43 0.17 -1.45
C GLN A 113 4.75 -0.03 -2.22
N GLU A 114 5.09 0.85 -3.16
CA GLU A 114 6.37 0.83 -3.90
C GLU A 114 7.60 1.06 -3.01
N LEU A 115 7.44 1.72 -1.86
CA LEU A 115 8.54 1.95 -0.91
C LEU A 115 8.85 0.72 -0.07
N PHE A 116 7.91 -0.22 0.03
CA PHE A 116 8.10 -1.39 0.86
C PHE A 116 9.09 -2.37 0.21
N PRO A 117 9.99 -2.97 1.00
CA PRO A 117 11.06 -3.84 0.53
C PRO A 117 10.57 -5.27 0.25
N TYR A 118 9.31 -5.44 -0.17
CA TYR A 118 8.71 -6.75 -0.37
C TYR A 118 8.75 -7.13 -1.85
N GLY A 119 9.57 -8.13 -2.18
CA GLY A 119 9.66 -8.68 -3.53
C GLY A 119 9.26 -10.15 -3.65
N VAL A 120 9.08 -10.84 -2.53
CA VAL A 120 8.82 -12.29 -2.50
C VAL A 120 7.68 -12.60 -1.55
N PHE A 121 6.75 -13.40 -2.02
CA PHE A 121 5.49 -13.70 -1.34
C PHE A 121 5.15 -15.18 -1.44
N ILE A 122 4.24 -15.60 -0.58
CA ILE A 122 3.68 -16.94 -0.56
C ILE A 122 2.27 -16.91 -1.16
N SER A 123 1.98 -17.83 -2.08
CA SER A 123 0.66 -18.04 -2.65
C SER A 123 0.17 -19.46 -2.39
N PRO A 124 -0.93 -19.65 -1.64
CA PRO A 124 -1.50 -20.97 -1.42
C PRO A 124 -2.28 -21.47 -2.65
N GLY A 125 -1.97 -22.68 -3.10
CA GLY A 125 -2.79 -23.43 -4.06
C GLY A 125 -3.78 -24.30 -3.29
N MET A 126 -5.07 -24.11 -3.55
CA MET A 126 -6.15 -24.76 -2.79
C MET A 126 -7.14 -25.46 -3.72
N ARG A 127 -7.60 -26.64 -3.31
CA ARG A 127 -8.76 -27.32 -3.93
C ARG A 127 -10.01 -26.97 -3.13
N VAL A 128 -10.88 -26.17 -3.73
CA VAL A 128 -12.20 -25.84 -3.18
C VAL A 128 -13.18 -26.94 -3.57
N ARG A 129 -13.71 -27.68 -2.59
CA ARG A 129 -14.72 -28.73 -2.82
C ARG A 129 -16.14 -28.16 -2.77
N ARG A 130 -16.38 -27.21 -1.86
CA ARG A 130 -17.68 -26.55 -1.71
C ARG A 130 -17.51 -25.06 -1.45
N ALA A 131 -18.30 -24.27 -2.17
CA ALA A 131 -18.43 -22.83 -1.97
C ALA A 131 -19.89 -22.39 -2.12
N THR A 132 -20.28 -21.39 -1.33
CA THR A 132 -21.62 -20.81 -1.34
C THR A 132 -21.59 -19.31 -1.60
N CYS A 133 -22.70 -18.76 -2.10
CA CYS A 133 -22.88 -17.32 -2.24
C CYS A 133 -23.07 -16.65 -0.87
N SER A 134 -22.37 -15.54 -0.62
CA SER A 134 -22.57 -14.76 0.61
C SER A 134 -23.96 -14.11 0.72
N ILE A 135 -24.63 -13.89 -0.40
CA ILE A 135 -25.94 -13.21 -0.47
C ILE A 135 -27.10 -14.18 -0.21
N CYS A 136 -27.16 -15.28 -0.96
CA CYS A 136 -28.31 -16.19 -0.95
C CYS A 136 -28.01 -17.60 -0.40
N GLY A 137 -26.74 -17.93 -0.11
CA GLY A 137 -26.35 -19.25 0.39
C GLY A 137 -26.37 -20.38 -0.65
N ALA A 138 -26.86 -20.13 -1.87
CA ALA A 138 -26.84 -21.12 -2.95
C ALA A 138 -25.41 -21.58 -3.28
N ALA A 139 -25.29 -22.83 -3.74
CA ALA A 139 -24.04 -23.38 -4.25
C ALA A 139 -23.48 -22.49 -5.37
N ASN A 140 -22.17 -22.25 -5.31
CA ASN A 140 -21.44 -21.41 -6.25
C ASN A 140 -20.31 -22.24 -6.87
N THR A 141 -20.70 -23.18 -7.73
CA THR A 141 -19.80 -24.03 -8.51
C THR A 141 -19.67 -23.48 -9.93
N ILE A 142 -18.87 -24.13 -10.78
CA ILE A 142 -18.70 -23.72 -12.19
C ILE A 142 -20.00 -23.89 -13.00
N ASP A 143 -20.82 -24.87 -12.61
CA ASP A 143 -22.05 -25.30 -13.27
C ASP A 143 -23.32 -24.72 -12.62
N ILE A 144 -23.26 -24.30 -11.36
CA ILE A 144 -24.40 -23.75 -10.62
C ILE A 144 -24.15 -22.28 -10.28
N HIS A 145 -25.02 -21.41 -10.80
CA HIS A 145 -24.92 -19.98 -10.60
C HIS A 145 -26.25 -19.39 -10.13
N CYS A 146 -26.23 -18.75 -8.96
CA CYS A 146 -27.39 -18.06 -8.38
C CYS A 146 -27.67 -16.66 -8.97
N GLY A 147 -27.00 -16.28 -10.05
CA GLY A 147 -27.09 -14.94 -10.65
C GLY A 147 -26.30 -13.84 -9.94
N HIS A 148 -25.99 -13.98 -8.65
CA HIS A 148 -25.13 -13.04 -7.92
C HIS A 148 -23.66 -13.16 -8.36
N ARG A 149 -23.03 -12.02 -8.67
CA ARG A 149 -21.65 -11.95 -9.12
C ARG A 149 -20.72 -11.57 -7.96
N PRO A 150 -19.71 -12.38 -7.62
CA PRO A 150 -18.69 -11.99 -6.65
C PRO A 150 -18.07 -10.64 -7.00
N GLY A 151 -17.86 -9.79 -5.99
CA GLY A 151 -17.40 -8.42 -6.17
C GLY A 151 -18.49 -7.39 -6.43
N ARG A 152 -19.77 -7.79 -6.51
CA ARG A 152 -20.92 -6.89 -6.66
C ARG A 152 -21.72 -6.73 -5.37
N VAL A 153 -22.40 -5.60 -5.21
CA VAL A 153 -23.22 -5.29 -4.03
C VAL A 153 -24.70 -5.37 -4.38
N TYR A 154 -25.47 -6.01 -3.50
CA TYR A 154 -26.89 -6.26 -3.64
C TYR A 154 -27.59 -5.92 -2.31
N ALA A 155 -28.56 -5.00 -2.33
CA ALA A 155 -29.27 -4.55 -1.14
C ALA A 155 -28.34 -4.21 0.05
N GLY A 156 -27.23 -3.51 -0.24
CA GLY A 156 -26.21 -3.12 0.73
C GLY A 156 -25.28 -4.23 1.21
N ARG A 157 -25.35 -5.44 0.62
CA ARG A 157 -24.50 -6.58 0.97
C ARG A 157 -23.51 -6.89 -0.15
N PHE A 158 -22.23 -7.03 0.20
CA PHE A 158 -21.17 -7.39 -0.75
C PHE A 158 -21.18 -8.90 -1.05
N CYS A 159 -21.26 -9.25 -2.34
CA CYS A 159 -21.23 -10.63 -2.79
C CYS A 159 -19.80 -11.16 -2.79
N ALA A 160 -19.57 -12.20 -1.99
CA ALA A 160 -18.34 -12.96 -1.91
C ALA A 160 -18.64 -14.45 -2.04
N ARG A 161 -17.63 -15.24 -2.38
CA ARG A 161 -17.69 -16.70 -2.28
C ARG A 161 -17.27 -17.10 -0.87
N ARG A 162 -18.16 -17.74 -0.13
CA ARG A 162 -17.82 -18.41 1.13
C ARG A 162 -17.27 -19.78 0.80
N LEU A 163 -16.00 -20.00 1.11
CA LEU A 163 -15.37 -21.30 0.91
C LEU A 163 -15.62 -22.13 2.18
N GLU A 164 -16.28 -23.28 2.05
CA GLU A 164 -16.71 -24.10 3.19
C GLU A 164 -15.85 -25.35 3.34
N GLU A 165 -15.45 -25.94 2.23
CA GLU A 165 -14.58 -27.12 2.20
C GLU A 165 -13.38 -26.84 1.29
N VAL A 166 -12.24 -26.60 1.92
CA VAL A 166 -11.00 -26.22 1.25
C VAL A 166 -9.89 -27.15 1.68
N GLU A 167 -9.15 -27.66 0.71
CA GLU A 167 -7.98 -28.50 0.92
C GLU A 167 -6.75 -27.77 0.38
N LEU A 168 -5.79 -27.46 1.25
CA LEU A 168 -4.49 -26.92 0.83
C LEU A 168 -3.73 -27.97 0.03
N ARG A 169 -3.24 -27.60 -1.16
CA ARG A 169 -2.50 -28.49 -2.06
C ARG A 169 -1.04 -28.15 -2.11
N GLU A 170 -0.74 -26.86 -2.22
CA GLU A 170 0.61 -26.38 -2.37
C GLU A 170 0.76 -24.98 -1.79
N VAL A 171 2.02 -24.59 -1.62
CA VAL A 171 2.42 -23.26 -1.20
C VAL A 171 3.55 -22.84 -2.12
N SER A 172 3.28 -21.87 -2.98
CA SER A 172 4.20 -21.45 -4.04
C SER A 172 4.85 -20.11 -3.69
N VAL A 173 6.13 -19.95 -4.00
CA VAL A 173 6.86 -18.69 -3.85
C VAL A 173 6.68 -17.87 -5.12
N VAL A 174 6.17 -16.63 -4.99
CA VAL A 174 5.80 -15.78 -6.12
C VAL A 174 6.34 -14.36 -5.95
N LEU A 175 6.60 -13.69 -7.07
CA LEU A 175 7.01 -12.28 -7.10
C LEU A 175 5.82 -11.31 -7.26
N LYS A 176 4.68 -11.82 -7.73
CA LYS A 176 3.46 -11.03 -8.01
C LYS A 176 2.26 -11.72 -7.35
N PRO A 177 1.99 -11.44 -6.06
CA PRO A 177 0.92 -12.09 -5.33
C PRO A 177 -0.45 -11.46 -5.63
N VAL A 178 -1.52 -12.26 -5.46
CA VAL A 178 -2.88 -11.73 -5.28
C VAL A 178 -3.10 -11.28 -3.84
N GLN A 179 -2.49 -11.99 -2.87
CA GLN A 179 -2.49 -11.67 -1.44
C GLN A 179 -1.15 -11.03 -1.06
N LYS A 180 -1.08 -9.71 -1.13
CA LYS A 180 0.15 -8.94 -0.86
C LYS A 180 0.61 -9.09 0.60
N TYR A 181 -0.27 -9.37 1.56
CA TYR A 181 0.08 -9.57 2.97
C TYR A 181 0.94 -10.82 3.21
N SER A 182 0.93 -11.79 2.29
CA SER A 182 1.67 -13.05 2.42
C SER A 182 3.16 -12.89 2.11
N VAL A 183 3.83 -11.96 2.79
CA VAL A 183 5.24 -11.63 2.59
C VAL A 183 6.13 -12.77 3.09
N LEU A 184 7.10 -13.20 2.28
CA LEU A 184 8.18 -14.08 2.70
C LEU A 184 9.36 -13.24 3.18
N PHE A 185 9.64 -13.25 4.48
CA PHE A 185 10.77 -12.54 5.07
C PHE A 185 12.04 -13.39 4.96
N ALA A 186 12.87 -13.12 3.94
CA ALA A 186 14.15 -13.80 3.76
C ALA A 186 15.26 -13.27 4.72
N ASP A 187 15.19 -11.99 5.07
CA ASP A 187 16.12 -11.26 5.94
C ASP A 187 15.38 -10.68 7.16
N VAL A 188 14.94 -11.57 8.05
CA VAL A 188 14.18 -11.21 9.29
C VAL A 188 14.95 -10.28 10.23
N ASP A 189 16.29 -10.33 10.20
CA ASP A 189 17.15 -9.57 11.12
C ASP A 189 17.67 -8.26 10.53
N ASN A 190 17.20 -7.82 9.35
CA ASN A 190 17.68 -6.60 8.72
C ASN A 190 17.01 -5.35 9.32
N PRO A 191 17.70 -4.57 10.18
CA PRO A 191 17.11 -3.40 10.82
C PRO A 191 16.83 -2.27 9.82
N ASP A 192 17.56 -2.22 8.70
CA ASP A 192 17.52 -1.13 7.71
C ASP A 192 16.51 -1.38 6.59
N ARG A 193 15.81 -2.52 6.64
CA ARG A 193 14.81 -2.95 5.65
C ARG A 193 13.80 -1.86 5.31
N TYR A 194 13.34 -1.11 6.30
CA TYR A 194 12.27 -0.12 6.14
C TYR A 194 12.76 1.34 6.14
N THR A 195 14.07 1.57 6.02
CA THR A 195 14.66 2.92 6.04
C THR A 195 14.02 3.85 5.02
N LEU A 196 13.68 3.34 3.83
CA LEU A 196 13.01 4.12 2.80
C LEU A 196 11.60 4.58 3.23
N VAL A 197 10.78 3.65 3.73
CA VAL A 197 9.42 3.95 4.20
C VAL A 197 9.48 4.97 5.34
N GLY A 198 10.31 4.73 6.36
CA GLY A 198 10.47 5.63 7.50
C GLY A 198 10.91 7.03 7.07
N SER A 199 11.90 7.11 6.17
CA SER A 199 12.41 8.39 5.65
C SER A 199 11.33 9.21 4.94
N VAL A 200 10.50 8.56 4.11
CA VAL A 200 9.43 9.24 3.38
C VAL A 200 8.30 9.64 4.32
N VAL A 201 7.94 8.81 5.31
CA VAL A 201 6.93 9.18 6.32
C VAL A 201 7.34 10.41 7.11
N GLU A 202 8.59 10.46 7.58
CA GLU A 202 9.14 11.63 8.29
C GLU A 202 9.18 12.87 7.38
N MET A 203 9.50 12.70 6.09
CA MET A 203 9.56 13.79 5.12
C MET A 203 8.17 14.35 4.77
N VAL A 204 7.18 13.47 4.60
CA VAL A 204 5.81 13.83 4.19
C VAL A 204 5.01 14.39 5.36
N GLY A 205 5.23 13.89 6.59
CA GLY A 205 4.69 14.44 7.83
C GLY A 205 3.20 14.18 8.12
N GLU A 206 2.34 14.15 7.09
CA GLU A 206 0.90 13.95 7.23
C GLU A 206 0.32 13.00 6.15
N PRO A 207 -0.76 12.24 6.45
CA PRO A 207 -1.27 11.20 5.56
C PRO A 207 -1.75 11.73 4.20
N PHE A 208 -2.26 12.96 4.14
CA PHE A 208 -2.83 13.53 2.93
C PHE A 208 -1.94 14.58 2.25
N ALA A 209 -0.69 14.75 2.69
CA ALA A 209 0.25 15.57 1.94
C ALA A 209 0.49 14.98 0.54
N HIS A 210 0.56 15.86 -0.45
CA HIS A 210 0.84 15.48 -1.82
C HIS A 210 2.35 15.31 -2.01
N TRP A 211 2.72 14.14 -2.52
CA TRP A 211 4.09 13.80 -2.85
C TRP A 211 4.13 12.85 -4.05
N ARG A 212 5.27 12.79 -4.74
CA ARG A 212 5.51 11.85 -5.84
C ARG A 212 6.86 11.16 -5.67
N ALA A 213 6.88 9.87 -5.95
CA ALA A 213 8.08 9.06 -6.08
C ALA A 213 8.52 9.00 -7.54
N HIS A 214 9.78 9.29 -7.81
CA HIS A 214 10.40 9.10 -9.11
C HIS A 214 11.60 8.15 -8.95
N TRP A 215 11.47 6.94 -9.48
CA TRP A 215 12.57 5.98 -9.50
C TRP A 215 13.54 6.31 -10.63
N THR A 216 14.77 6.67 -10.26
CA THR A 216 15.87 6.97 -11.17
C THR A 216 17.03 6.01 -10.89
N PHE A 217 18.18 6.28 -11.51
CA PHE A 217 19.40 5.53 -11.25
C PHE A 217 20.54 6.50 -10.97
N ALA A 218 21.28 6.24 -9.89
CA ALA A 218 22.47 6.99 -9.53
C ALA A 218 23.71 6.08 -9.61
N TYR A 219 24.86 6.69 -9.91
CA TYR A 219 26.15 6.02 -9.83
C TYR A 219 26.76 6.29 -8.47
N HIS A 220 26.94 5.22 -7.70
CA HIS A 220 27.63 5.29 -6.42
C HIS A 220 29.13 5.04 -6.62
N PRO A 221 30.01 5.74 -5.88
CA PRO A 221 31.45 5.56 -6.00
C PRO A 221 31.89 4.11 -5.77
N HIS A 222 32.82 3.61 -6.60
CA HIS A 222 33.36 2.25 -6.51
C HIS A 222 33.92 1.90 -5.13
N ARG A 223 34.46 2.90 -4.41
CA ARG A 223 34.99 2.74 -3.05
C ARG A 223 33.98 2.16 -2.05
N LEU A 224 32.67 2.38 -2.25
CA LEU A 224 31.63 1.82 -1.36
C LEU A 224 31.46 0.30 -1.54
N PHE A 225 31.99 -0.25 -2.64
CA PHE A 225 31.91 -1.66 -3.00
C PHE A 225 33.29 -2.31 -3.07
N ALA A 226 34.28 -1.75 -2.41
CA ALA A 226 35.66 -2.25 -2.41
C ALA A 226 35.79 -3.69 -1.86
N HIS A 227 34.81 -4.16 -1.11
CA HIS A 227 34.73 -5.53 -0.59
C HIS A 227 34.28 -6.56 -1.65
N VAL A 228 33.78 -6.13 -2.81
CA VAL A 228 33.30 -7.02 -3.87
C VAL A 228 34.42 -7.33 -4.86
N PRO A 229 34.79 -8.61 -5.06
CA PRO A 229 35.84 -8.97 -6.00
C PRO A 229 35.40 -8.70 -7.46
N PRO A 230 36.34 -8.39 -8.38
CA PRO A 230 36.02 -8.15 -9.80
C PRO A 230 35.24 -9.30 -10.47
N SER A 231 35.63 -10.54 -10.19
CA SER A 231 34.96 -11.76 -10.65
C SER A 231 33.71 -12.15 -9.84
N GLY A 232 33.34 -11.35 -8.85
CA GLY A 232 32.15 -11.55 -8.03
C GLY A 232 30.88 -11.02 -8.69
N PRO A 233 29.70 -11.33 -8.13
CA PRO A 233 28.44 -10.77 -8.61
C PRO A 233 28.44 -9.25 -8.49
N CYS A 234 27.99 -8.57 -9.54
CA CYS A 234 27.98 -7.12 -9.60
C CYS A 234 27.02 -6.55 -8.53
N PRO A 235 27.47 -5.57 -7.71
CA PRO A 235 26.63 -5.00 -6.67
C PRO A 235 25.44 -4.17 -7.20
N CYS A 236 25.31 -3.97 -8.52
CA CYS A 236 24.14 -3.31 -9.10
C CYS A 236 22.87 -4.19 -9.08
N GLY A 237 23.00 -5.50 -8.84
CA GLY A 237 21.87 -6.45 -8.88
C GLY A 237 21.45 -6.90 -10.28
N GLY A 238 22.20 -6.54 -11.33
CA GLY A 238 21.92 -6.89 -12.73
C GLY A 238 22.29 -8.31 -13.14
N GLY A 239 22.72 -9.17 -12.21
CA GLY A 239 23.00 -10.59 -12.46
C GLY A 239 24.33 -10.92 -13.17
N GLY A 240 25.10 -9.92 -13.61
CA GLY A 240 26.43 -10.11 -14.21
C GLY A 240 27.59 -10.01 -13.21
N LEU A 241 28.82 -10.28 -13.66
CA LEU A 241 30.03 -10.09 -12.85
C LEU A 241 30.39 -8.60 -12.73
N TYR A 242 31.06 -8.20 -11.65
CA TYR A 242 31.37 -6.80 -11.40
C TYR A 242 32.29 -6.19 -12.47
N GLU A 243 33.36 -6.93 -12.84
CA GLU A 243 34.37 -6.53 -13.81
C GLU A 243 33.82 -6.26 -15.22
N THR A 244 32.79 -7.00 -15.62
CA THR A 244 32.14 -6.85 -16.93
C THR A 244 30.89 -5.98 -16.90
N CYS A 245 30.42 -5.58 -15.71
CA CYS A 245 29.16 -4.85 -15.55
C CYS A 245 29.36 -3.37 -15.18
N CYS A 246 29.69 -3.08 -13.91
CA CYS A 246 29.77 -1.72 -13.38
C CYS A 246 31.20 -1.22 -13.20
N ALA A 247 32.20 -2.10 -13.05
CA ALA A 247 33.59 -1.68 -12.95
C ALA A 247 34.06 -0.74 -14.09
N PRO A 248 33.69 -0.93 -15.38
CA PRO A 248 34.09 -0.02 -16.45
C PRO A 248 33.25 1.27 -16.52
N ARG A 249 32.28 1.46 -15.63
CA ARG A 249 31.39 2.63 -15.59
C ARG A 249 31.88 3.63 -14.54
N PRO A 250 31.36 4.88 -14.53
CA PRO A 250 31.73 5.90 -13.53
C PRO A 250 31.50 5.49 -12.06
N GLY A 251 30.69 4.46 -11.82
CA GLY A 251 30.41 3.93 -10.50
C GLY A 251 29.55 2.67 -10.58
N VAL A 252 29.07 2.19 -9.43
CA VAL A 252 28.04 1.15 -9.36
C VAL A 252 26.67 1.79 -9.51
N ARG A 253 25.95 1.41 -10.57
CA ARG A 253 24.60 1.89 -10.83
C ARG A 253 23.64 1.28 -9.80
N ARG A 254 22.92 2.12 -9.05
CA ARG A 254 21.91 1.71 -8.06
C ARG A 254 20.59 2.41 -8.34
N PRO A 255 19.44 1.78 -8.03
CA PRO A 255 18.16 2.49 -7.98
C PRO A 255 18.27 3.67 -7.01
N HIS A 256 17.76 4.82 -7.43
CA HIS A 256 17.66 6.03 -6.63
C HIS A 256 16.20 6.46 -6.59
N LEU A 257 15.75 6.97 -5.45
CA LEU A 257 14.39 7.46 -5.29
C LEU A 257 14.43 8.96 -5.06
N ASP A 258 13.88 9.70 -6.01
CA ASP A 258 13.64 11.13 -5.88
C ASP A 258 12.22 11.35 -5.36
N ILE A 259 12.08 12.15 -4.30
CA ILE A 259 10.78 12.52 -3.73
C ILE A 259 10.50 13.99 -4.04
N GLU A 260 9.39 14.24 -4.73
CA GLU A 260 8.87 15.57 -4.99
C GLU A 260 7.74 15.86 -3.98
N LEU A 261 7.83 16.98 -3.25
CA LEU A 261 6.81 17.43 -2.31
C LEU A 261 6.20 18.74 -2.81
N GLU A 262 4.88 18.89 -2.67
CA GLU A 262 4.22 20.18 -2.95
C GLU A 262 4.48 21.23 -1.87
N ARG A 263 4.82 20.80 -0.65
CA ARG A 263 5.16 21.66 0.50
C ARG A 263 6.54 21.25 1.04
N PRO A 264 7.31 22.20 1.62
CA PRO A 264 8.58 21.84 2.24
C PRO A 264 8.36 20.81 3.37
N PRO A 265 9.35 19.94 3.65
CA PRO A 265 9.29 19.02 4.77
C PRO A 265 9.03 19.73 6.11
N PRO A 266 8.50 19.03 7.12
CA PRO A 266 8.39 19.54 8.49
C PRO A 266 9.70 20.17 9.00
N ALA A 267 9.64 21.22 9.82
CA ALA A 267 10.83 21.97 10.28
C ALA A 267 11.79 21.13 11.15
N ASP A 268 11.29 20.05 11.74
CA ASP A 268 12.04 19.07 12.51
C ASP A 268 12.64 17.95 11.64
N TRP A 269 12.33 17.88 10.34
CA TRP A 269 12.94 16.94 9.41
C TRP A 269 14.46 17.17 9.34
N ARG A 270 15.24 16.15 9.67
CA ARG A 270 16.72 16.21 9.73
C ARG A 270 17.40 15.67 8.48
N GLY A 271 16.65 15.49 7.39
CA GLY A 271 17.13 14.75 6.23
C GLY A 271 16.97 13.25 6.42
N ALA A 272 16.63 12.54 5.34
CA ALA A 272 16.73 11.10 5.33
C ALA A 272 18.23 10.74 5.40
N ARG A 273 18.67 10.04 6.46
CA ARG A 273 19.96 9.34 6.44
C ARG A 273 19.83 8.16 5.48
N LEU A 274 19.77 8.44 4.17
CA LEU A 274 19.71 7.44 3.09
C LEU A 274 21.09 6.82 2.83
N HIS A 275 21.82 6.48 3.89
CA HIS A 275 22.97 5.60 3.80
C HIS A 275 23.05 4.81 5.11
N GLY A 276 23.13 3.48 5.00
CA GLY A 276 23.42 2.56 6.10
C GLY A 276 24.85 2.75 6.62
N TYR A 277 25.12 3.95 7.14
CA TYR A 277 26.33 4.28 7.85
C TYR A 277 25.96 4.87 9.21
N SER A 278 26.34 4.17 10.27
CA SER A 278 26.33 4.71 11.62
C SER A 278 27.18 5.98 11.70
N GLU A 279 26.97 6.81 12.72
CA GLU A 279 27.79 8.02 12.96
C GLU A 279 29.29 7.68 13.03
N GLU A 280 29.62 6.47 13.48
CA GLU A 280 30.98 5.95 13.51
C GLU A 280 31.55 5.67 12.11
N GLN A 281 30.71 5.23 11.16
CA GLN A 281 31.11 4.99 9.77
C GLN A 281 31.27 6.30 8.98
N LEU A 282 30.47 7.32 9.29
CA LEU A 282 30.62 8.68 8.74
C LEU A 282 31.90 9.35 9.27
N ALA A 283 32.18 9.24 10.57
CA ALA A 283 33.41 9.74 11.16
C ALA A 283 34.67 9.07 10.57
N ARG A 284 34.59 7.78 10.21
CA ARG A 284 35.71 7.08 9.53
C ARG A 284 35.92 7.57 8.09
N LEU A 285 34.87 8.01 7.40
CA LEU A 285 34.98 8.55 6.04
C LEU A 285 35.50 9.99 6.04
N GLU A 286 35.13 10.80 7.02
CA GLU A 286 35.66 12.16 7.21
C GLU A 286 37.13 12.16 7.62
N ASN A 287 37.53 11.21 8.49
CA ASN A 287 38.93 11.05 8.89
C ASN A 287 39.83 10.40 7.82
N ALA A 288 39.24 9.82 6.76
CA ALA A 288 39.99 9.19 5.67
C ALA A 288 40.46 10.17 4.58
N GLY A 289 40.24 11.48 4.74
CA GLY A 289 41.00 12.52 4.04
C GLY A 289 41.02 12.44 2.50
N ALA A 290 39.85 12.30 1.85
CA ALA A 290 39.75 12.45 0.40
C ALA A 290 39.09 13.79 0.07
N SER A 291 39.92 14.74 -0.38
CA SER A 291 39.49 15.94 -1.10
C SER A 291 38.49 15.53 -2.18
N LEU A 292 37.30 16.15 -2.20
CA LEU A 292 36.32 15.98 -3.28
C LEU A 292 36.95 16.42 -4.62
N PRO A 293 37.03 15.56 -5.65
CA PRO A 293 37.05 16.00 -7.03
C PRO A 293 35.64 16.35 -7.53
#